data_AF-A0A966QJZ4-F1
#
_entry.id   AF-A0A966QJZ4-F1
#
_cell.length_a   1.000
_cell.length_b   1.000
_cell.length_c   1.000
_cell.angle_alpha   90.00
_cell.angle_beta   90.00
_cell.angle_gamma   90.00
#
_symmetry.space_group_name_H-M   'P 1'
#
loop_
_entity.id
_entity.type
_entity.pdbx_description
1 polymer ?
#
loop_
_entity_poly.entity_id
_entity_poly.type
_entity_poly.pdbx_seq_one_letter_code
_entity_poly.pdbx_strand_id
1 'polypeptide(L)'
;MKLRDLALLASRDPALDATSTIDATLACSEIARPLVIAGLAERWSNSTLVVATPTGTAAQMIHDDLVHYVGADNALLFPAWETLPFERVSPSVESMGKR
;
A
#
# COMPACT_ATOMS: atom_id res chain seq x y z
N MET A 1 16.08 12.47 -11.32
CA MET A 1 14.79 11.74 -11.26
C MET A 1 14.71 11.12 -9.88
N LYS A 2 13.77 11.57 -9.05
CA LYS A 2 13.46 10.94 -7.76
C LYS A 2 12.47 9.80 -8.00
N LEU A 3 12.39 8.82 -7.09
CA LEU A 3 11.42 7.72 -7.23
C LEU A 3 9.97 8.24 -7.32
N ARG A 4 9.65 9.36 -6.67
CA ARG A 4 8.35 10.04 -6.83
C ARG A 4 8.01 10.43 -8.27
N ASP A 5 9.01 10.79 -9.09
CA ASP A 5 8.77 11.11 -10.51
C ASP A 5 8.29 9.88 -11.29
N LEU A 6 8.67 8.67 -10.86
CA LEU A 6 8.20 7.42 -11.45
C LEU A 6 6.75 7.12 -11.10
N ALA A 7 6.29 7.46 -9.90
CA ALA A 7 4.88 7.31 -9.54
C ALA A 7 3.99 8.18 -10.42
N LEU A 8 4.41 9.43 -10.68
CA LEU A 8 3.73 10.32 -11.62
C LEU A 8 3.76 9.79 -13.06
N LEU A 9 4.83 9.13 -13.48
CA LEU A 9 4.89 8.50 -14.79
C LEU A 9 3.95 7.30 -14.89
N ALA A 10 3.94 6.44 -13.86
CA ALA A 10 3.09 5.26 -13.77
C ALA A 10 1.60 5.61 -13.71
N SER A 11 1.22 6.73 -13.09
CA SER A 11 -0.19 7.17 -13.02
C SER A 11 -0.80 7.50 -14.39
N ARG A 12 0.05 7.70 -15.41
CA ARG A 12 -0.33 7.96 -16.80
C ARG A 12 -0.31 6.70 -17.67
N ASP A 13 0.00 5.54 -17.10
CA ASP A 13 -0.03 4.28 -17.85
C ASP A 13 -1.49 3.93 -18.23
N PRO A 14 -1.79 3.71 -19.52
CA PRO A 14 -3.14 3.40 -19.96
C PRO A 14 -3.67 2.08 -19.37
N ALA A 15 -2.83 1.18 -18.89
CA ALA A 15 -3.26 -0.02 -18.18
C ALA A 15 -4.08 0.31 -16.93
N LEU A 16 -3.82 1.46 -16.29
CA LEU A 16 -4.58 1.91 -15.12
C LEU A 16 -5.98 2.43 -15.50
N ASP A 17 -6.31 2.63 -16.78
CA ASP A 17 -7.65 3.09 -17.19
C ASP A 17 -8.74 2.07 -16.84
N ALA A 18 -8.34 0.79 -16.72
CA ALA A 18 -9.20 -0.29 -16.25
C ALA A 18 -9.77 -0.02 -14.84
N THR A 19 -9.10 0.80 -14.02
CA THR A 19 -9.55 1.10 -12.65
C THR A 19 -10.53 2.27 -12.55
N SER A 20 -11.05 2.75 -13.69
CA SER A 20 -12.13 3.74 -13.72
C SER A 20 -13.50 3.17 -13.31
N THR A 21 -13.63 1.84 -13.18
CA THR A 21 -14.81 1.14 -12.70
C THR A 21 -14.66 0.70 -11.24
N ILE A 22 -15.78 0.39 -10.58
CA ILE A 22 -15.80 -0.07 -9.18
C ILE A 22 -15.31 -1.52 -8.99
N ASP A 23 -15.20 -2.27 -10.07
CA ASP A 23 -14.76 -3.67 -10.08
C ASP A 23 -13.76 -3.83 -11.23
N ALA A 24 -12.48 -3.74 -10.87
CA ALA A 24 -11.38 -3.70 -11.80
C ALA A 24 -10.28 -4.67 -11.35
N THR A 25 -9.77 -5.47 -12.28
CA THR A 25 -8.64 -6.38 -12.03
C THR A 25 -7.43 -5.91 -12.80
N LEU A 26 -6.32 -5.68 -12.09
CA LEU A 26 -5.02 -5.40 -12.68
C LEU A 26 -4.07 -6.57 -12.43
N ALA A 27 -3.38 -7.00 -13.49
CA ALA A 27 -2.28 -7.94 -13.39
C ALA A 27 -0.96 -7.19 -13.54
N CYS A 28 -0.03 -7.39 -12.60
CA CYS A 28 1.31 -6.85 -12.69
C CYS A 28 2.32 -7.83 -12.07
N SER A 29 3.60 -7.65 -12.41
CA SER A 29 4.68 -8.38 -11.74
C SER A 29 4.73 -8.00 -10.26
N GLU A 30 5.11 -8.96 -9.41
CA GLU A 30 5.19 -8.77 -7.98
C GLU A 30 6.07 -7.57 -7.58
N ILE A 31 7.20 -7.41 -8.29
CA ILE A 31 8.19 -6.33 -8.12
C ILE A 31 7.63 -4.97 -8.55
N ALA A 32 6.65 -4.96 -9.47
CA ALA A 32 6.03 -3.74 -9.96
C ALA A 32 4.89 -3.23 -9.07
N ARG A 33 4.38 -4.04 -8.13
CA ARG A 33 3.23 -3.67 -7.28
C ARG A 33 3.41 -2.33 -6.56
N PRO A 34 4.54 -2.03 -5.89
CA PRO A 34 4.69 -0.73 -5.22
C PRO A 34 4.58 0.45 -6.18
N LEU A 35 5.16 0.34 -7.38
CA LEU A 35 5.08 1.38 -8.41
C LEU A 35 3.66 1.53 -8.95
N VAL A 36 2.96 0.43 -9.20
CA VAL A 36 1.55 0.45 -9.66
C VAL A 36 0.65 1.09 -8.60
N ILE A 37 0.80 0.68 -7.34
CA ILE A 37 0.05 1.24 -6.20
C ILE A 37 0.35 2.74 -6.04
N ALA A 38 1.62 3.16 -6.14
CA ALA A 38 1.98 4.57 -6.09
C ALA A 38 1.39 5.36 -7.27
N GLY A 39 1.36 4.78 -8.47
CA GLY A 39 0.71 5.37 -9.64
C GLY A 39 -0.80 5.55 -9.44
N LEU A 40 -1.48 4.58 -8.81
CA LEU A 40 -2.88 4.69 -8.42
C LEU A 40 -3.09 5.80 -7.38
N ALA A 41 -2.22 5.90 -6.37
CA ALA A 41 -2.27 6.95 -5.35
C ALA A 41 -2.10 8.36 -5.97
N GLU A 42 -1.15 8.53 -6.91
CA GLU A 42 -0.98 9.78 -7.65
C GLU A 42 -2.21 10.10 -8.54
N ARG A 43 -2.81 9.07 -9.16
CA ARG A 43 -4.01 9.21 -10.01
C ARG A 43 -5.23 9.70 -9.23
N TRP A 44 -5.40 9.22 -8.00
CA TRP A 44 -6.45 9.64 -7.09
C TRP A 44 -5.89 10.39 -5.88
N SER A 45 -5.13 11.44 -6.13
CA SER A 45 -4.44 12.24 -5.12
C SER A 45 -5.34 12.88 -4.04
N ASN A 46 -6.66 12.92 -4.25
CA ASN A 46 -7.64 13.41 -3.27
C ASN A 46 -8.32 12.29 -2.48
N SER A 47 -7.85 11.04 -2.58
CA SER A 47 -8.46 9.86 -1.97
C SER A 47 -7.43 9.08 -1.14
N THR A 48 -7.92 8.39 -0.10
CA THR A 48 -7.11 7.43 0.67
C THR A 48 -7.17 6.06 0.01
N LEU A 49 -6.02 5.51 -0.38
CA LEU A 49 -5.91 4.16 -0.88
C LEU A 49 -5.64 3.17 0.27
N VAL A 50 -6.48 2.15 0.41
CA VAL A 50 -6.26 1.06 1.37
C VAL A 50 -5.68 -0.13 0.61
N VAL A 51 -4.49 -0.56 1.01
CA VAL A 51 -3.80 -1.73 0.42
C VAL A 51 -3.87 -2.88 1.41
N ALA A 52 -4.64 -3.92 1.06
CA ALA A 52 -4.71 -5.15 1.84
C ALA A 52 -3.72 -6.18 1.27
N THR A 53 -2.88 -6.74 2.13
CA THR A 53 -1.92 -7.79 1.76
C THR A 53 -2.22 -9.11 2.50
N PRO A 54 -1.81 -10.27 1.96
CA PRO A 54 -2.10 -11.56 2.59
C PRO A 54 -1.43 -11.76 3.96
N THR A 55 -0.29 -11.12 4.22
CA THR A 55 0.47 -11.26 5.47
C THR A 55 1.02 -9.92 5.95
N GLY A 56 1.40 -9.85 7.23
CA GLY A 56 2.09 -8.69 7.81
C GLY A 56 3.46 -8.44 7.17
N THR A 57 4.21 -9.48 6.83
CA THR A 57 5.48 -9.34 6.10
C THR A 57 5.27 -8.69 4.72
N ALA A 58 4.25 -9.13 3.98
CA ALA A 58 3.93 -8.52 2.69
C ALA A 58 3.48 -7.05 2.85
N ALA A 59 2.75 -6.74 3.92
CA ALA A 59 2.36 -5.36 4.24
C ALA A 59 3.59 -4.48 4.48
N GLN A 60 4.53 -4.96 5.29
CA GLN A 60 5.78 -4.25 5.62
C GLN A 60 6.62 -4.01 4.36
N MET A 61 6.82 -5.03 3.52
CA MET A 61 7.59 -4.88 2.28
C MET A 61 6.98 -3.84 1.33
N ILE A 62 5.66 -3.89 1.11
CA ILE A 62 4.97 -2.90 0.28
C ILE A 62 5.04 -1.51 0.90
N HIS A 63 4.85 -1.38 2.22
CA HIS A 63 4.99 -0.11 2.92
C HIS A 63 6.39 0.50 2.73
N ASP A 64 7.45 -0.28 2.97
CA ASP A 64 8.82 0.20 2.90
C ASP A 64 9.17 0.70 1.49
N ASP A 65 8.67 0.02 0.46
CA ASP A 65 8.81 0.48 -0.92
C ASP A 65 8.00 1.76 -1.19
N LEU A 66 6.73 1.81 -0.74
CA LEU A 66 5.84 2.95 -0.98
C LEU A 66 6.33 4.26 -0.35
N VAL A 67 6.95 4.20 0.83
CA VAL A 67 7.54 5.38 1.49
C VAL A 67 8.50 6.12 0.56
N HIS A 68 9.21 5.41 -0.31
CA HIS A 68 10.15 6.02 -1.28
C HIS A 68 9.45 6.71 -2.45
N TYR A 69 8.23 6.30 -2.79
CA TYR A 69 7.43 6.90 -3.87
C TYR A 69 6.58 8.08 -3.38
N VAL A 70 5.86 7.90 -2.26
CA VAL A 70 4.85 8.88 -1.78
C VAL A 70 5.29 9.68 -0.55
N GLY A 71 6.39 9.28 0.09
CA GLY A 71 6.89 9.88 1.34
C GLY A 71 6.34 9.20 2.59
N ALA A 72 7.12 9.24 3.68
CA ALA A 72 6.82 8.54 4.93
C ALA A 72 5.50 9.01 5.58
N ASP A 73 5.16 10.29 5.43
CA ASP A 73 3.93 10.84 6.00
C ASP A 73 2.66 10.41 5.25
N ASN A 74 2.80 9.86 4.04
CA ASN A 74 1.69 9.46 3.17
C ASN A 74 1.54 7.94 3.02
N ALA A 75 2.48 7.15 3.52
CA ALA A 75 2.42 5.69 3.53
C ALA A 75 2.39 5.20 4.97
N LEU A 76 1.22 4.76 5.42
CA LEU A 76 1.02 4.28 6.80
C LEU A 76 0.86 2.76 6.80
N LEU A 77 1.54 2.09 7.73
CA LEU A 77 1.35 0.68 8.01
C LEU A 77 0.35 0.50 9.15
N PHE A 78 -0.68 -0.31 8.92
CA PHE A 78 -1.64 -0.71 9.95
C PHE A 78 -1.41 -2.18 10.33
N PRO A 79 -0.59 -2.47 11.36
CA PRO A 79 -0.15 -3.84 11.65
C PRO A 79 -1.29 -4.65 12.26
N ALA A 80 -1.36 -5.95 11.96
CA ALA A 80 -2.26 -6.87 12.66
C ALA A 80 -1.83 -7.06 14.13
N TRP A 81 -2.75 -7.53 14.97
CA TRP A 81 -2.36 -8.04 16.29
C TRP A 81 -1.56 -9.33 16.15
N GLU A 82 -0.58 -9.53 17.04
CA GLU A 82 0.20 -10.77 17.10
C GLU A 82 -0.59 -11.94 17.71
N THR A 83 -1.67 -11.62 18.43
CA THR A 83 -2.57 -12.59 19.06
C THR A 83 -3.85 -12.74 18.26
N LEU A 84 -4.44 -13.94 18.30
CA LEU A 84 -5.69 -14.22 17.61
C LEU A 84 -6.91 -13.75 18.41
N PRO A 85 -8.06 -13.51 17.76
CA PRO A 85 -9.32 -13.31 18.46
C PRO A 85 -9.59 -14.44 19.47
N PHE A 86 -9.93 -14.06 20.71
CA PHE A 86 -10.21 -14.97 21.85
C PHE A 86 -9.00 -15.69 22.44
N GLU A 87 -7.78 -15.37 22.01
CA GLU A 87 -6.58 -15.81 22.70
C GLU A 87 -6.49 -15.15 24.07
N ARG A 88 -6.16 -15.91 25.13
CA ARG A 88 -6.07 -15.40 26.51
C ARG A 88 -4.71 -14.77 26.81
N VAL A 89 -4.20 -14.00 25.85
CA VAL A 89 -2.99 -13.20 25.95
C VAL A 89 -3.25 -11.87 25.23
N SER A 90 -2.77 -10.78 25.80
CA SER A 90 -2.89 -9.47 25.16
C SER A 90 -1.84 -9.29 24.07
N PRO A 91 -2.16 -8.57 22.98
CA PRO A 91 -1.13 -8.10 22.05
C PRO A 91 -0.05 -7.28 22.75
N SER A 92 1.08 -7.07 22.09
CA SER A 92 2.12 -6.20 22.64
C SER A 92 1.61 -4.75 22.75
N VAL A 93 2.08 -4.01 23.76
CA VAL A 93 1.76 -2.58 23.91
C VAL A 93 2.23 -1.77 22.71
N GLU A 94 3.33 -2.19 22.09
CA GLU A 94 3.84 -1.58 20.86
C GLU A 94 2.85 -1.73 19.69
N SER A 95 2.36 -2.94 19.43
CA SER A 95 1.38 -3.18 18.36
C SER A 95 0.04 -2.51 18.63
N MET A 96 -0.37 -2.40 19.90
CA MET A 96 -1.53 -1.61 20.28
C MET A 96 -1.34 -0.11 20.01
N GLY A 97 -0.15 0.44 20.26
CA GLY A 97 0.12 1.87 20.05
C GLY A 97 0.35 2.27 18.59
N LYS A 98 0.73 1.32 17.73
CA LYS A 98 0.94 1.52 16.28
C LYS A 98 -0.35 1.40 15.44
N ARG A 99 -1.44 0.90 16.02
CA ARG A 99 -2.75 0.78 15.38
C ARG A 99 -3.62 1.98 15.73
#